data_AF-A0A077B140-F1
#
_entry.id   AF-A0A077B140-F1
#
_cell.length_a   1.000
_cell.length_b   1.000
_cell.length_c   1.000
_cell.angle_alpha   90.00
_cell.angle_beta   90.00
_cell.angle_gamma   90.00
#
_symmetry.space_group_name_H-M   'P 1'
#
loop_
_entity.id
_entity.type
_entity.pdbx_description
1 polymer ?
#
loop_
_entity_poly.entity_id
_entity_poly.type
_entity_poly.pdbx_seq_one_letter_code
_entity_poly.pdbx_strand_id
1 'polypeptide(L)'
;GIPYHSIETLLVEAPDYGHLTTSEAMSYMVWLGATYGKLTGDWTYFKDAWDKTEQYIIPDPERDQPGVNSYIPTQPAQYAPEADSPEKYPTPGDINAPTGIDPIADELASTYGTKAIYQMHWLLDVDNWYGYGNHGDGTSRCSYINTYQRGSGESVWETIPHPSWEDFRWGQVNNGGFLKLFGNFGEPVRQWRYTSASDADARQIQATYWAYLWSKEQGKEKELQPYFEKAAKMGDYLRYTFFDKYFRPIGVQDSGRAG
;
A
#
# COMPACT_ATOMS: atom_id res chain seq x y z
N GLY A 1 2.09 19.93 1.70
CA GLY A 1 0.63 19.75 1.52
C GLY A 1 0.18 18.36 1.89
N ILE A 2 1.09 17.38 1.84
CA ILE A 2 0.95 16.05 2.41
C ILE A 2 1.25 16.13 3.91
N PRO A 3 0.48 15.47 4.79
CA PRO A 3 0.80 15.40 6.21
C PRO A 3 2.10 14.60 6.37
N TYR A 4 3.00 15.07 7.21
CA TYR A 4 4.06 14.20 7.75
C TYR A 4 3.47 13.29 8.83
N HIS A 5 4.21 12.26 9.21
CA HIS A 5 3.91 11.47 10.40
C HIS A 5 3.95 12.35 11.66
N SER A 6 4.96 13.21 11.76
CA SER A 6 5.12 14.18 12.85
C SER A 6 5.73 15.50 12.38
N ILE A 7 5.56 16.55 13.18
CA ILE A 7 6.24 17.84 12.95
C ILE A 7 7.74 17.68 13.21
N GLU A 8 8.10 16.93 14.25
CA GLU A 8 9.48 16.62 14.61
C GLU A 8 10.04 15.54 13.67
N THR A 9 11.28 15.69 13.23
CA THR A 9 11.93 14.77 12.28
C THR A 9 12.57 13.56 12.96
N LEU A 10 13.05 13.71 14.20
CA LEU A 10 13.69 12.63 14.95
C LEU A 10 12.63 11.82 15.70
N LEU A 11 12.12 10.79 15.02
CA LEU A 11 11.11 9.86 15.54
C LEU A 11 11.29 8.50 14.86
N VAL A 12 11.23 7.42 15.64
CA VAL A 12 11.36 6.04 15.16
C VAL A 12 10.40 5.14 15.97
N GLU A 13 9.31 4.68 15.36
CA GLU A 13 8.30 3.85 16.04
C GLU A 13 7.53 2.88 15.13
N ALA A 14 7.27 3.29 13.90
CA ALA A 14 6.78 2.46 12.80
C ALA A 14 7.35 2.99 11.46
N PRO A 15 7.14 4.28 11.10
CA PRO A 15 8.12 4.98 10.30
C PRO A 15 9.40 5.20 11.13
N ASP A 16 10.53 5.29 10.44
CA ASP A 16 11.87 5.49 11.03
C ASP A 16 12.40 6.92 10.88
N TYR A 17 11.57 7.82 10.35
CA TYR A 17 11.86 9.25 10.25
C TYR A 17 10.54 10.05 10.22
N GLY A 18 10.47 11.14 10.98
CA GLY A 18 9.21 11.83 11.24
C GLY A 18 8.57 12.54 10.04
N HIS A 19 9.36 12.88 9.01
CA HIS A 19 8.87 13.44 7.75
C HIS A 19 8.62 12.39 6.66
N LEU A 20 8.68 11.11 7.00
CA LEU A 20 7.89 10.13 6.26
C LEU A 20 6.41 10.40 6.52
N THR A 21 5.54 9.75 5.75
CA THR A 21 4.12 9.70 6.05
C THR A 21 3.55 8.33 5.75
N THR A 22 2.35 8.09 6.24
CA THR A 22 1.68 6.80 6.13
C THR A 22 0.28 6.95 5.55
N SER A 23 -0.25 5.85 5.02
CA SER A 23 -1.68 5.75 4.72
C SER A 23 -2.54 6.03 5.97
N GLU A 24 -2.03 5.69 7.17
CA GLU A 24 -2.64 6.08 8.43
C GLU A 24 -2.78 7.61 8.55
N ALA A 25 -1.69 8.37 8.41
CA ALA A 25 -1.73 9.84 8.49
C ALA A 25 -2.67 10.45 7.42
N MET A 26 -2.68 9.90 6.21
CA MET A 26 -3.61 10.29 5.15
C MET A 26 -5.08 10.04 5.54
N SER A 27 -5.37 8.88 6.13
CA SER A 27 -6.72 8.53 6.60
C SER A 27 -7.20 9.43 7.75
N TYR A 28 -6.29 9.86 8.64
CA TYR A 28 -6.59 10.84 9.67
C TYR A 28 -6.80 12.25 9.10
N MET A 29 -6.06 12.65 8.06
CA MET A 29 -6.29 13.92 7.37
C MET A 29 -7.70 14.00 6.77
N VAL A 30 -8.19 12.91 6.18
CA VAL A 30 -9.56 12.84 5.66
C VAL A 30 -10.59 12.85 6.78
N TRP A 31 -10.33 12.15 7.89
CA TRP A 31 -11.21 12.20 9.05
C TRP A 31 -11.31 13.59 9.65
N LEU A 32 -10.18 14.29 9.79
CA LEU A 32 -10.13 15.68 10.24
C LEU A 32 -10.93 16.59 9.30
N GLY A 33 -10.78 16.43 7.98
CA GLY A 33 -11.55 17.15 6.98
C GLY A 33 -13.05 16.88 7.08
N ALA A 34 -13.46 15.63 7.31
CA ALA A 34 -14.86 15.26 7.49
C ALA A 34 -15.46 15.89 8.75
N THR A 35 -14.74 15.85 9.87
CA THR A 35 -15.17 16.48 11.13
C THR A 35 -15.27 17.99 11.00
N TYR A 36 -14.32 18.62 10.30
CA TYR A 36 -14.38 20.05 10.00
C TYR A 36 -15.63 20.40 9.17
N GLY A 37 -15.93 19.61 8.13
CA GLY A 37 -17.15 19.75 7.33
C GLY A 37 -18.44 19.63 8.15
N LYS A 38 -18.50 18.70 9.10
CA LYS A 38 -19.62 18.59 10.04
C LYS A 38 -19.78 19.84 10.91
N LEU A 39 -18.70 20.34 11.50
CA LEU A 39 -18.76 21.45 12.46
C LEU A 39 -18.99 22.81 11.82
N THR A 40 -18.55 22.99 10.57
CA THR A 40 -18.53 24.32 9.91
C THR A 40 -19.43 24.41 8.69
N GLY A 41 -19.79 23.27 8.09
CA GLY A 41 -20.41 23.20 6.77
C GLY A 41 -19.45 23.41 5.61
N ASP A 42 -18.16 23.65 5.85
CA ASP A 42 -17.14 23.78 4.81
C ASP A 42 -16.45 22.43 4.56
N TRP A 43 -16.70 21.85 3.38
CA TRP A 43 -16.20 20.54 2.97
C TRP A 43 -14.94 20.63 2.11
N THR A 44 -14.35 21.82 1.92
CA THR A 44 -13.15 21.99 1.07
C THR A 44 -11.96 21.17 1.58
N TYR A 45 -11.76 21.09 2.89
CA TYR A 45 -10.69 20.30 3.50
C TYR A 45 -10.88 18.79 3.34
N PHE A 46 -12.11 18.30 3.39
CA PHE A 46 -12.41 16.88 3.13
C PHE A 46 -12.07 16.51 1.69
N LYS A 47 -12.47 17.36 0.74
CA LYS A 47 -12.20 17.18 -0.70
C LYS A 47 -10.71 17.20 -1.00
N ASP A 48 -10.01 18.22 -0.52
CA ASP A 48 -8.56 18.39 -0.67
C ASP A 48 -7.77 17.22 -0.05
N ALA A 49 -8.21 16.73 1.12
CA ALA A 49 -7.59 15.57 1.74
C ALA A 49 -7.73 14.30 0.89
N TRP A 50 -8.93 14.03 0.35
CA TRP A 50 -9.16 12.91 -0.56
C TRP A 50 -8.39 13.04 -1.88
N ASP A 51 -8.36 14.23 -2.47
CA ASP A 51 -7.65 14.48 -3.72
C ASP A 51 -6.15 14.23 -3.54
N LYS A 52 -5.58 14.60 -2.39
CA LYS A 52 -4.20 14.26 -2.04
C LYS A 52 -4.00 12.77 -1.79
N THR A 53 -4.94 12.08 -1.16
CA THR A 53 -4.88 10.61 -1.01
C THR A 53 -4.76 9.94 -2.36
N GLU A 54 -5.65 10.26 -3.29
CA GLU A 54 -5.64 9.66 -4.63
C GLU A 54 -4.40 10.06 -5.43
N GLN A 55 -3.94 11.31 -5.31
CA GLN A 55 -2.81 11.80 -6.10
C GLN A 55 -1.45 11.23 -5.67
N TYR A 56 -1.23 11.04 -4.36
CA TYR A 56 0.13 10.84 -3.84
C TYR A 56 0.39 9.48 -3.20
N ILE A 57 -0.63 8.82 -2.65
CA ILE A 57 -0.40 7.58 -1.89
C ILE A 57 -1.10 6.36 -2.48
N ILE A 58 -2.11 6.54 -3.33
CA ILE A 58 -2.64 5.46 -4.16
C ILE A 58 -1.78 5.37 -5.43
N PRO A 59 -1.04 4.27 -5.68
CA PRO A 59 -0.23 4.13 -6.87
C PRO A 59 -1.07 4.26 -8.14
N ASP A 60 -0.66 5.12 -9.07
CA ASP A 60 -1.35 5.33 -10.34
C ASP A 60 -1.35 4.06 -11.20
N PRO A 61 -2.50 3.69 -11.82
CA PRO A 61 -2.60 2.48 -12.64
C PRO A 61 -1.59 2.37 -13.78
N GLU A 62 -1.23 3.48 -14.44
CA GLU A 62 -0.38 3.46 -15.63
C GLU A 62 1.09 3.72 -15.28
N ARG A 63 1.33 4.69 -14.40
CA ARG A 63 2.68 5.15 -14.06
C ARG A 63 3.33 4.23 -13.03
N ASP A 64 2.62 3.98 -11.94
CA ASP A 64 3.18 3.32 -10.76
C ASP A 64 2.93 1.80 -10.78
N GLN A 65 1.88 1.33 -11.46
CA GLN A 65 1.49 -0.09 -11.58
C GLN A 65 1.55 -0.67 -13.03
N PRO A 66 2.58 -0.37 -13.85
CA PRO A 66 2.59 -0.79 -15.24
C PRO A 66 2.63 -2.31 -15.37
N GLY A 67 1.81 -2.84 -16.29
CA GLY A 67 1.74 -4.28 -16.56
C GLY A 67 0.84 -5.06 -15.63
N VAL A 68 0.16 -4.43 -14.66
CA VAL A 68 -0.75 -5.11 -13.71
C VAL A 68 -1.85 -5.95 -14.38
N ASN A 69 -2.29 -5.56 -15.58
CA ASN A 69 -3.27 -6.32 -16.36
C ASN A 69 -2.76 -7.69 -16.85
N SER A 70 -1.46 -7.97 -16.78
CA SER A 70 -0.89 -9.29 -17.07
C SER A 70 -1.01 -10.30 -15.92
N TYR A 71 -1.47 -9.85 -14.74
CA TYR A 71 -1.67 -10.70 -13.56
C TYR A 71 -2.64 -11.86 -13.84
N ILE A 72 -2.25 -13.06 -13.39
CA ILE A 72 -2.96 -14.32 -13.59
C ILE A 72 -3.57 -14.78 -12.24
N PRO A 73 -4.90 -14.68 -12.04
CA PRO A 73 -5.52 -14.98 -10.75
C PRO A 73 -5.35 -16.44 -10.29
N THR A 74 -5.14 -17.36 -11.22
CA THR A 74 -4.87 -18.79 -10.90
C THR A 74 -3.43 -19.07 -10.47
N GLN A 75 -2.54 -18.08 -10.59
CA GLN A 75 -1.14 -18.12 -10.13
C GLN A 75 -0.80 -16.78 -9.47
N PRO A 76 -1.41 -16.47 -8.31
CA PRO A 76 -1.37 -15.13 -7.75
C PRO A 76 0.03 -14.70 -7.27
N ALA A 77 0.84 -15.65 -6.81
CA ALA A 77 2.20 -15.41 -6.35
C ALA A 77 3.03 -16.70 -6.32
N GLN A 78 4.36 -16.57 -6.19
CA GLN A 78 5.22 -17.68 -5.77
C GLN A 78 5.34 -17.67 -4.24
N TYR A 79 5.17 -18.83 -3.61
CA TYR A 79 5.31 -18.97 -2.16
C TYR A 79 6.75 -18.77 -1.71
N ALA A 80 6.94 -18.11 -0.57
CA ALA A 80 8.17 -18.17 0.21
C ALA A 80 7.80 -18.25 1.70
N PRO A 81 8.49 -19.07 2.51
CA PRO A 81 8.25 -19.11 3.94
C PRO A 81 8.72 -17.80 4.57
N GLU A 82 8.04 -17.41 5.65
CA GLU A 82 8.55 -16.42 6.58
C GLU A 82 9.56 -17.05 7.52
N ALA A 83 10.38 -16.24 8.17
CA ALA A 83 11.29 -16.68 9.21
C ALA A 83 11.22 -15.78 10.45
N ASP A 84 11.46 -16.34 11.63
CA ASP A 84 11.30 -15.62 12.90
C ASP A 84 12.41 -14.59 13.19
N SER A 85 13.45 -14.51 12.36
CA SER A 85 14.59 -13.61 12.58
C SER A 85 15.13 -13.07 11.26
N PRO A 86 15.56 -11.79 11.22
CA PRO A 86 16.10 -11.17 10.01
C PRO A 86 17.33 -11.88 9.43
N GLU A 87 18.12 -12.57 10.25
CA GLU A 87 19.33 -13.30 9.82
C GLU A 87 19.03 -14.51 8.93
N LYS A 88 17.79 -15.01 8.96
CA LYS A 88 17.34 -16.15 8.15
C LYS A 88 16.88 -15.74 6.75
N TYR A 89 16.91 -14.45 6.43
CA TYR A 89 16.59 -13.90 5.12
C TYR A 89 17.86 -13.73 4.27
N PRO A 90 17.76 -13.84 2.93
CA PRO A 90 16.55 -14.08 2.14
C PRO A 90 16.02 -15.51 2.26
N THR A 91 14.70 -15.68 2.36
CA THR A 91 14.09 -17.01 2.29
C THR A 91 13.93 -17.45 0.82
N PRO A 92 14.08 -18.76 0.51
CA PRO A 92 13.94 -19.25 -0.85
C PRO A 92 12.47 -19.33 -1.26
N GLY A 93 12.16 -18.84 -2.46
CA GLY A 93 10.88 -19.06 -3.09
C GLY A 93 10.73 -20.51 -3.54
N ASP A 94 9.52 -21.06 -3.43
CA ASP A 94 9.17 -22.41 -3.87
C ASP A 94 8.12 -22.33 -4.98
N ILE A 95 8.53 -22.67 -6.20
CA ILE A 95 7.67 -22.67 -7.40
C ILE A 95 6.68 -23.83 -7.41
N ASN A 96 6.94 -24.88 -6.64
CA ASN A 96 6.09 -26.06 -6.57
C ASN A 96 5.14 -26.01 -5.37
N ALA A 97 5.37 -25.09 -4.44
CA ALA A 97 4.49 -24.90 -3.29
C ALA A 97 3.12 -24.41 -3.78
N PRO A 98 2.04 -25.02 -3.30
CA PRO A 98 0.72 -24.69 -3.77
C PRO A 98 0.25 -23.31 -3.27
N THR A 99 -0.38 -22.57 -4.17
CA THR A 99 -1.16 -21.36 -3.90
C THR A 99 -2.62 -21.62 -4.28
N GLY A 100 -3.54 -20.88 -3.67
CA GLY A 100 -4.93 -20.87 -4.13
C GLY A 100 -5.14 -20.00 -5.37
N ILE A 101 -6.41 -19.79 -5.69
CA ILE A 101 -6.86 -18.93 -6.78
C ILE A 101 -7.39 -17.64 -6.15
N ASP A 102 -6.96 -16.51 -6.69
CA ASP A 102 -7.55 -15.21 -6.40
C ASP A 102 -8.95 -15.12 -7.04
N PRO A 103 -10.03 -15.07 -6.25
CA PRO A 103 -11.38 -15.15 -6.78
C PRO A 103 -11.98 -13.79 -7.15
N ILE A 104 -11.31 -12.67 -6.88
CA ILE A 104 -11.88 -11.32 -7.02
C ILE A 104 -11.20 -10.45 -8.08
N ALA A 105 -9.98 -10.78 -8.51
CA ALA A 105 -9.26 -9.96 -9.49
C ALA A 105 -10.01 -9.73 -10.82
N ASP A 106 -10.59 -10.77 -11.41
CA ASP A 106 -11.31 -10.64 -12.69
C ASP A 106 -12.68 -9.94 -12.51
N GLU A 107 -13.32 -10.08 -11.35
CA GLU A 107 -14.54 -9.35 -10.98
C GLU A 107 -14.26 -7.84 -10.86
N LEU A 108 -13.20 -7.47 -10.13
CA LEU A 108 -12.74 -6.09 -9.97
C LEU A 108 -12.33 -5.50 -11.33
N ALA A 109 -11.60 -6.25 -12.15
CA ALA A 109 -11.20 -5.80 -13.48
C ALA A 109 -12.39 -5.57 -14.41
N SER A 110 -13.41 -6.42 -14.35
CA SER A 110 -14.64 -6.23 -15.11
C SER A 110 -15.43 -5.00 -14.64
N THR A 111 -15.42 -4.72 -13.34
CA THR A 111 -16.13 -3.58 -12.73
C THR A 111 -15.43 -2.25 -13.02
N TYR A 112 -14.10 -2.21 -12.94
CA TYR A 112 -13.32 -0.96 -13.00
C TYR A 112 -12.48 -0.80 -14.27
N GLY A 113 -12.52 -1.77 -15.19
CA GLY A 113 -11.80 -1.74 -16.46
C GLY A 113 -10.28 -1.98 -16.36
N THR A 114 -9.78 -2.37 -15.19
CA THR A 114 -8.34 -2.58 -14.93
C THR A 114 -8.12 -3.51 -13.74
N LYS A 115 -7.02 -4.27 -13.74
CA LYS A 115 -6.52 -5.02 -12.57
C LYS A 115 -5.70 -4.16 -11.60
N ALA A 116 -5.48 -2.88 -11.90
CA ALA A 116 -4.78 -1.96 -11.02
C ALA A 116 -5.49 -1.83 -9.66
N ILE A 117 -4.71 -1.88 -8.58
CA ILE A 117 -5.24 -1.88 -7.22
C ILE A 117 -5.52 -0.43 -6.79
N TYR A 118 -6.74 -0.17 -6.31
CA TYR A 118 -7.14 1.13 -5.77
C TYR A 118 -7.10 1.11 -4.23
N GLN A 119 -5.89 1.03 -3.68
CA GLN A 119 -5.60 1.06 -2.24
C GLN A 119 -4.39 1.96 -1.99
N MET A 120 -4.29 2.53 -0.78
CA MET A 120 -3.13 3.32 -0.42
C MET A 120 -1.91 2.40 -0.23
N HIS A 121 -0.76 2.78 -0.79
CA HIS A 121 0.52 2.28 -0.29
C HIS A 121 0.72 2.78 1.14
N TRP A 122 1.37 2.00 1.99
CA TRP A 122 1.41 2.32 3.41
C TRP A 122 2.42 3.40 3.81
N LEU A 123 3.51 3.59 3.06
CA LEU A 123 4.63 4.48 3.46
C LEU A 123 5.15 5.33 2.30
N LEU A 124 5.31 6.62 2.54
CA LEU A 124 5.96 7.55 1.61
C LEU A 124 7.09 8.31 2.30
N ASP A 125 8.16 8.56 1.55
CA ASP A 125 9.16 9.57 1.88
C ASP A 125 8.75 10.90 1.23
N VAL A 126 8.16 11.78 2.03
CA VAL A 126 7.53 13.02 1.54
C VAL A 126 8.55 13.99 0.98
N ASP A 127 9.68 14.16 1.67
CA ASP A 127 10.71 15.14 1.32
C ASP A 127 11.86 14.53 0.48
N ASN A 128 11.76 13.25 0.13
CA ASN A 128 12.82 12.49 -0.54
C ASN A 128 14.12 12.49 0.28
N TRP A 129 13.99 12.32 1.60
CA TRP A 129 15.10 12.23 2.53
C TRP A 129 16.03 11.05 2.25
N TYR A 130 15.47 9.87 1.90
CA TYR A 130 16.23 8.70 1.47
C TYR A 130 16.84 8.85 0.08
N GLY A 131 16.29 9.73 -0.75
CA GLY A 131 16.86 10.07 -2.05
C GLY A 131 16.54 9.08 -3.18
N TYR A 132 15.53 8.22 -3.02
CA TYR A 132 15.09 7.28 -4.07
C TYR A 132 14.22 7.95 -5.13
N GLY A 133 13.44 8.96 -4.74
CA GLY A 133 12.43 9.56 -5.59
C GLY A 133 11.40 8.56 -6.13
N ASN A 134 10.71 8.91 -7.20
CA ASN A 134 9.72 8.02 -7.82
C ASN A 134 10.27 7.46 -9.13
N HIS A 135 9.96 6.19 -9.43
CA HIS A 135 10.48 5.49 -10.60
C HIS A 135 12.01 5.50 -10.70
N GLY A 136 12.67 5.54 -9.53
CA GLY A 136 14.11 5.61 -9.42
C GLY A 136 14.74 6.91 -9.90
N ASP A 137 14.01 8.03 -9.99
CA ASP A 137 14.56 9.30 -10.46
C ASP A 137 15.58 9.95 -9.49
N GLY A 138 15.47 9.64 -8.19
CA GLY A 138 16.31 10.17 -7.12
C GLY A 138 15.98 11.60 -6.69
N THR A 139 14.91 12.20 -7.23
CA THR A 139 14.61 13.64 -7.07
C THR A 139 13.17 13.95 -6.70
N SER A 140 12.20 13.13 -7.12
CA SER A 140 10.80 13.39 -6.84
C SER A 140 10.50 13.30 -5.34
N ARG A 141 9.67 14.23 -4.85
CA ARG A 141 9.06 14.14 -3.52
C ARG A 141 7.94 13.11 -3.50
N CYS A 142 7.49 12.73 -2.29
CA CYS A 142 6.46 11.70 -2.09
C CYS A 142 6.90 10.38 -2.75
N SER A 143 8.12 9.95 -2.44
CA SER A 143 8.73 8.72 -2.94
C SER A 143 8.04 7.52 -2.30
N TYR A 144 7.58 6.57 -3.11
CA TYR A 144 7.07 5.28 -2.61
C TYR A 144 8.25 4.42 -2.11
N ILE A 145 8.25 4.12 -0.81
CA ILE A 145 9.30 3.35 -0.14
C ILE A 145 8.70 2.28 0.76
N ASN A 146 9.50 1.29 1.13
CA ASN A 146 9.11 0.27 2.09
C ASN A 146 10.28 -0.08 3.01
N THR A 147 9.98 -0.74 4.13
CA THR A 147 10.96 -1.09 5.17
C THR A 147 10.83 -2.57 5.56
N TYR A 148 9.76 -2.93 6.27
CA TYR A 148 9.53 -4.27 6.83
C TYR A 148 9.39 -5.36 5.75
N GLN A 149 10.28 -6.34 5.76
CA GLN A 149 10.29 -7.48 4.83
C GLN A 149 10.83 -8.79 5.43
N ARG A 150 11.40 -8.77 6.65
CA ARG A 150 12.17 -9.88 7.21
C ARG A 150 11.58 -10.49 8.50
N GLY A 151 10.26 -10.63 8.50
CA GLY A 151 9.54 -11.45 9.46
C GLY A 151 9.38 -10.83 10.85
N SER A 152 8.83 -11.61 11.78
CA SER A 152 8.37 -11.14 13.09
C SER A 152 9.48 -10.62 14.02
N GLY A 153 10.72 -11.02 13.77
CA GLY A 153 11.90 -10.54 14.50
C GLY A 153 12.50 -9.24 13.96
N GLU A 154 11.97 -8.66 12.88
CA GLU A 154 12.46 -7.38 12.33
C GLU A 154 11.74 -6.19 12.97
N SER A 155 12.39 -5.52 13.93
CA SER A 155 11.91 -4.23 14.45
C SER A 155 12.21 -3.07 13.50
N VAL A 156 11.61 -1.90 13.77
CA VAL A 156 11.86 -0.66 13.02
C VAL A 156 13.36 -0.31 12.93
N TRP A 157 14.15 -0.67 13.95
CA TRP A 157 15.60 -0.42 14.03
C TRP A 157 16.44 -1.33 13.15
N GLU A 158 15.84 -2.41 12.66
CA GLU A 158 16.56 -3.48 11.97
C GLU A 158 16.32 -3.44 10.48
N THR A 159 15.33 -2.68 9.99
CA THR A 159 14.95 -2.63 8.58
C THR A 159 16.03 -2.04 7.67
N ILE A 160 15.88 -2.29 6.36
CA ILE A 160 16.66 -1.64 5.31
C ILE A 160 15.66 -0.90 4.41
N PRO A 161 15.47 0.42 4.59
CA PRO A 161 14.56 1.21 3.76
C PRO A 161 14.94 1.12 2.28
N HIS A 162 13.97 0.83 1.42
CA HIS A 162 14.18 0.54 0.00
C HIS A 162 13.03 1.08 -0.86
N PRO A 163 13.26 1.38 -2.15
CA PRO A 163 12.22 1.89 -3.02
C PRO A 163 11.20 0.81 -3.40
N SER A 164 9.94 1.21 -3.47
CA SER A 164 8.85 0.37 -3.99
C SER A 164 9.06 0.05 -5.47
N TRP A 165 9.66 0.99 -6.23
CA TRP A 165 10.16 0.80 -7.58
C TRP A 165 11.64 0.38 -7.58
N GLU A 166 11.92 -0.87 -7.91
CA GLU A 166 13.27 -1.43 -7.96
C GLU A 166 13.77 -1.50 -9.41
N ASP A 167 14.68 -0.60 -9.75
CA ASP A 167 15.36 -0.52 -11.05
C ASP A 167 16.85 -0.88 -10.99
N PHE A 168 17.33 -1.32 -9.81
CA PHE A 168 18.71 -1.64 -9.46
C PHE A 168 19.66 -0.43 -9.38
N ARG A 169 19.14 0.79 -9.25
CA ARG A 169 19.96 2.00 -9.11
C ARG A 169 20.66 2.11 -7.76
N TRP A 170 20.09 1.54 -6.70
CA TRP A 170 20.65 1.53 -5.34
C TRP A 170 20.74 0.11 -4.77
N GLY A 171 21.20 -0.01 -3.52
CA GLY A 171 21.40 -1.32 -2.88
C GLY A 171 22.56 -2.10 -3.51
N GLN A 172 22.37 -3.40 -3.72
CA GLN A 172 23.35 -4.23 -4.41
C GLN A 172 23.21 -4.07 -5.93
N VAL A 173 23.67 -2.94 -6.48
CA VAL A 173 23.49 -2.51 -7.88
C VAL A 173 23.79 -3.61 -8.92
N ASN A 174 24.86 -4.38 -8.73
CA ASN A 174 25.27 -5.45 -9.64
C ASN A 174 24.64 -6.83 -9.32
N ASN A 175 23.71 -6.88 -8.37
CA ASN A 175 23.14 -8.11 -7.82
C ASN A 175 21.63 -8.00 -7.53
N GLY A 176 20.92 -7.12 -8.24
CA GLY A 176 19.46 -7.00 -8.14
C GLY A 176 18.94 -6.03 -7.09
N GLY A 177 19.72 -4.97 -6.79
CA GLY A 177 19.29 -3.91 -5.89
C GLY A 177 19.09 -4.41 -4.46
N PHE A 178 17.90 -4.22 -3.89
CA PHE A 178 17.56 -4.68 -2.55
C PHE A 178 16.89 -6.07 -2.52
N LEU A 179 16.45 -6.60 -3.66
CA LEU A 179 15.59 -7.80 -3.72
C LEU A 179 16.19 -9.03 -3.00
N LYS A 180 17.48 -9.27 -3.21
CA LYS A 180 18.20 -10.42 -2.63
C LYS A 180 18.42 -10.31 -1.12
N LEU A 181 18.05 -9.19 -0.49
CA LEU A 181 18.02 -9.08 0.97
C LEU A 181 16.76 -9.72 1.57
N PHE A 182 15.68 -9.82 0.77
CA PHE A 182 14.34 -10.17 1.26
C PHE A 182 13.87 -11.54 0.78
N GLY A 183 14.25 -11.95 -0.43
CA GLY A 183 13.85 -13.25 -0.94
C GLY A 183 14.71 -13.72 -2.10
N ASN A 184 14.72 -15.02 -2.33
CA ASN A 184 15.42 -15.63 -3.45
C ASN A 184 14.42 -16.34 -4.37
N PHE A 185 14.01 -15.64 -5.43
CA PHE A 185 13.04 -16.11 -6.42
C PHE A 185 13.69 -16.34 -7.80
N GLY A 186 15.00 -16.68 -7.81
CA GLY A 186 15.80 -16.79 -9.03
C GLY A 186 16.51 -15.48 -9.39
N GLU A 187 16.73 -15.26 -10.68
CA GLU A 187 17.41 -14.04 -11.13
C GLU A 187 16.53 -12.80 -10.93
N PRO A 188 17.04 -11.76 -10.25
CA PRO A 188 16.27 -10.57 -9.93
C PRO A 188 15.92 -9.81 -11.21
N VAL A 189 14.66 -9.39 -11.32
CA VAL A 189 14.17 -8.52 -12.40
C VAL A 189 13.72 -7.18 -11.84
N ARG A 190 13.88 -6.12 -12.64
CA ARG A 190 13.33 -4.80 -12.31
C ARG A 190 11.82 -4.91 -12.15
N GLN A 191 11.30 -4.35 -11.07
CA GLN A 191 9.91 -4.55 -10.67
C GLN A 191 9.42 -3.43 -9.77
N TRP A 192 8.11 -3.39 -9.55
CA TRP A 192 7.47 -2.54 -8.57
C TRP A 192 6.67 -3.41 -7.60
N ARG A 193 6.52 -2.96 -6.36
CA ARG A 193 5.64 -3.58 -5.37
C ARG A 193 5.15 -2.56 -4.36
N TYR A 194 3.87 -2.64 -4.00
CA TYR A 194 3.25 -1.81 -2.98
C TYR A 194 2.58 -2.69 -1.94
N THR A 195 2.61 -2.26 -0.70
CA THR A 195 1.92 -2.89 0.43
C THR A 195 0.87 -1.92 0.96
N SER A 196 -0.35 -2.40 1.14
CA SER A 196 -1.43 -1.63 1.76
C SER A 196 -1.49 -1.90 3.26
N ALA A 197 -1.91 -0.89 4.02
CA ALA A 197 -2.29 -1.04 5.43
C ALA A 197 -3.83 -1.01 5.51
N SER A 198 -4.43 -2.18 5.69
CA SER A 198 -5.89 -2.34 5.56
C SER A 198 -6.68 -1.58 6.63
N ASP A 199 -6.09 -1.31 7.79
CA ASP A 199 -6.67 -0.47 8.83
C ASP A 199 -6.82 0.99 8.37
N ALA A 200 -5.84 1.52 7.62
CA ALA A 200 -5.86 2.88 7.10
C ALA A 200 -6.90 3.06 5.99
N ASP A 201 -6.98 2.12 5.05
CA ASP A 201 -8.02 2.10 4.03
C ASP A 201 -9.42 1.96 4.68
N ALA A 202 -9.57 1.11 5.69
CA ALA A 202 -10.82 0.99 6.45
C ALA A 202 -11.18 2.29 7.18
N ARG A 203 -10.20 2.98 7.79
CA ARG A 203 -10.39 4.27 8.47
C ARG A 203 -10.79 5.37 7.48
N GLN A 204 -10.19 5.39 6.29
CA GLN A 204 -10.54 6.29 5.18
C GLN A 204 -12.01 6.11 4.77
N ILE A 205 -12.46 4.86 4.62
CA ILE A 205 -13.87 4.52 4.32
C ILE A 205 -14.78 4.94 5.48
N GLN A 206 -14.38 4.66 6.72
CA GLN A 206 -15.15 5.02 7.92
C GLN A 206 -15.34 6.54 8.05
N ALA A 207 -14.27 7.32 7.86
CA ALA A 207 -14.33 8.78 7.85
C ALA A 207 -15.29 9.30 6.76
N THR A 208 -15.26 8.67 5.59
CA THR A 208 -16.10 9.05 4.45
C THR A 208 -17.57 8.67 4.66
N TYR A 209 -17.85 7.57 5.34
CA TYR A 209 -19.20 7.23 5.79
C TYR A 209 -19.79 8.31 6.71
N TRP A 210 -19.01 8.83 7.66
CA TRP A 210 -19.46 9.94 8.50
C TRP A 210 -19.64 11.23 7.70
N ALA A 211 -18.73 11.53 6.77
CA ALA A 211 -18.89 12.66 5.84
C ALA A 211 -20.21 12.56 5.03
N TYR A 212 -20.59 11.36 4.58
CA TYR A 212 -21.88 11.13 3.93
C TYR A 212 -23.07 11.49 4.84
N LEU A 213 -23.11 10.95 6.06
CA LEU A 213 -24.21 11.24 6.99
C LEU A 213 -24.31 12.73 7.32
N TRP A 214 -23.18 13.35 7.63
CA TRP A 214 -23.10 14.75 8.05
C TRP A 214 -23.37 15.74 6.91
N SER A 215 -22.89 15.46 5.70
CA SER A 215 -23.20 16.30 4.54
C SER A 215 -24.68 16.21 4.16
N LYS A 216 -25.31 15.03 4.33
CA LYS A 216 -26.75 14.84 4.10
C LYS A 216 -27.61 15.65 5.08
N GLU A 217 -27.23 15.71 6.35
CA GLU A 217 -27.88 16.60 7.34
C GLU A 217 -27.83 18.08 6.93
N GLN A 218 -26.79 18.46 6.17
CA GLN A 218 -26.58 19.83 5.69
C GLN A 218 -27.09 20.06 4.25
N GLY A 219 -27.65 19.03 3.59
CA GLY A 219 -28.09 19.10 2.19
C GLY A 219 -26.96 19.28 1.17
N LYS A 220 -25.75 18.81 1.49
CA LYS A 220 -24.52 18.93 0.67
C LYS A 220 -24.01 17.61 0.11
N GLU A 221 -24.71 16.50 0.33
CA GLU A 221 -24.24 15.16 -0.04
C GLU A 221 -23.97 15.00 -1.54
N LYS A 222 -24.74 15.69 -2.39
CA LYS A 222 -24.54 15.65 -3.86
C LYS A 222 -23.20 16.24 -4.29
N GLU A 223 -22.68 17.23 -3.56
CA GLU A 223 -21.37 17.83 -3.84
C GLU A 223 -20.23 16.84 -3.58
N LEU A 224 -20.43 15.91 -2.64
CA LEU A 224 -19.42 14.98 -2.18
C LEU A 224 -19.55 13.57 -2.78
N GLN A 225 -20.55 13.36 -3.64
CA GLN A 225 -20.82 12.07 -4.27
C GLN A 225 -19.57 11.40 -4.89
N PRO A 226 -18.69 12.09 -5.63
CA PRO A 226 -17.50 11.47 -6.20
C PRO A 226 -16.59 10.83 -5.14
N TYR A 227 -16.50 11.42 -3.94
CA TYR A 227 -15.67 10.91 -2.85
C TYR A 227 -16.29 9.68 -2.17
N PHE A 228 -17.62 9.58 -2.15
CA PHE A 228 -18.31 8.39 -1.68
C PHE A 228 -18.10 7.22 -2.65
N GLU A 229 -18.10 7.49 -3.95
CA GLU A 229 -17.78 6.50 -4.99
C GLU A 229 -16.31 6.04 -4.89
N LYS A 230 -15.36 6.96 -4.64
CA LYS A 230 -13.96 6.61 -4.35
C LYS A 230 -13.82 5.72 -3.11
N ALA A 231 -14.52 6.04 -2.02
CA ALA A 231 -14.52 5.21 -0.81
C ALA A 231 -15.14 3.82 -1.05
N ALA A 232 -16.23 3.75 -1.81
CA ALA A 232 -16.84 2.47 -2.18
C ALA A 232 -15.89 1.62 -3.03
N LYS A 233 -15.21 2.22 -4.02
CA LYS A 233 -14.17 1.56 -4.81
C LYS A 233 -13.04 1.05 -3.92
N MET A 234 -12.50 1.88 -3.03
CA MET A 234 -11.46 1.46 -2.07
C MET A 234 -11.93 0.28 -1.21
N GLY A 235 -13.18 0.28 -0.75
CA GLY A 235 -13.77 -0.83 0.00
C GLY A 235 -13.89 -2.13 -0.80
N ASP A 236 -14.06 -2.02 -2.12
CA ASP A 236 -14.12 -3.17 -3.00
C ASP A 236 -12.75 -3.86 -3.14
N TYR A 237 -11.67 -3.08 -3.30
CA TYR A 237 -10.30 -3.61 -3.28
C TYR A 237 -9.86 -4.04 -1.88
N LEU A 238 -10.36 -3.42 -0.81
CA LEU A 238 -10.06 -3.80 0.58
C LEU A 238 -10.44 -5.26 0.88
N ARG A 239 -11.32 -5.89 0.07
CA ARG A 239 -11.62 -7.34 0.14
C ARG A 239 -10.37 -8.22 0.08
N TYR A 240 -9.27 -7.78 -0.55
CA TYR A 240 -8.00 -8.53 -0.54
C TYR A 240 -7.50 -8.84 0.88
N THR A 241 -7.81 -8.00 1.88
CA THR A 241 -7.40 -8.25 3.28
C THR A 241 -8.10 -9.46 3.93
N PHE A 242 -9.14 -10.02 3.30
CA PHE A 242 -9.89 -11.16 3.81
C PHE A 242 -9.36 -12.51 3.33
N PHE A 243 -8.33 -12.53 2.49
CA PHE A 243 -7.73 -13.75 1.98
C PHE A 243 -6.45 -14.11 2.72
N ASP A 244 -6.16 -15.41 2.79
CA ASP A 244 -4.83 -15.90 3.15
C ASP A 244 -3.77 -15.33 2.19
N LYS A 245 -2.55 -15.10 2.70
CA LYS A 245 -1.43 -14.49 1.94
C LYS A 245 -1.17 -15.17 0.59
N TYR A 246 -1.42 -16.48 0.50
CA TYR A 246 -1.26 -17.28 -0.70
C TYR A 246 -2.57 -17.94 -1.15
N PHE A 247 -3.72 -17.37 -0.75
CA PHE A 247 -5.07 -17.85 -1.05
C PHE A 247 -5.33 -19.30 -0.62
N ARG A 248 -4.59 -19.81 0.36
CA ARG A 248 -4.76 -21.20 0.83
C ARG A 248 -6.05 -21.36 1.64
N PRO A 249 -6.59 -22.58 1.74
CA PRO A 249 -7.75 -22.84 2.59
C PRO A 249 -7.52 -22.42 4.04
N ILE A 250 -8.53 -21.78 4.62
CA ILE A 250 -8.51 -21.43 6.03
C ILE A 250 -8.41 -22.70 6.88
N GLY A 251 -7.47 -22.70 7.83
CA GLY A 251 -7.18 -23.85 8.68
C GLY A 251 -6.21 -24.87 8.08
N VAL A 252 -5.61 -24.59 6.92
CA VAL A 252 -4.48 -25.40 6.42
C VAL A 252 -3.31 -25.31 7.41
N GLN A 253 -2.78 -26.46 7.81
CA GLN A 253 -1.64 -26.57 8.73
C GLN A 253 -0.42 -27.24 8.06
N ASP A 254 -0.52 -27.49 6.75
CA ASP A 254 0.47 -28.17 5.93
C ASP A 254 0.85 -27.27 4.75
N SER A 255 2.08 -26.77 4.74
CA SER A 255 2.59 -25.90 3.67
C SER A 255 2.70 -26.59 2.31
N GLY A 256 2.55 -27.92 2.25
CA GLY A 256 2.56 -28.72 1.04
C GLY A 256 1.17 -29.01 0.42
N ARG A 257 0.06 -28.49 0.99
CA ARG A 257 -1.29 -28.72 0.44
C ARG A 257 -1.89 -27.49 -0.23
N ALA A 258 -2.31 -27.65 -1.48
CA ALA A 258 -3.23 -26.73 -2.15
C ALA A 258 -4.64 -26.92 -1.60
N GLY A 259 -5.40 -25.83 -1.57
CA GLY A 259 -6.87 -25.93 -1.57
C GLY A 259 -7.42 -26.42 -2.88
#